data_AF-A0A9W6WQZ1-F1
#
_entry.id   AF-A0A9W6WQZ1-F1
#
_cell.length_a   1.000
_cell.length_b   1.000
_cell.length_c   1.000
_cell.angle_alpha   90.00
_cell.angle_beta   90.00
_cell.angle_gamma   90.00
#
_symmetry.space_group_name_H-M   'P 1'
#
loop_
_entity.id
_entity.type
_entity.pdbx_description
1 polymer ?
#
loop_
_entity_poly.entity_id
_entity_poly.type
_entity_poly.pdbx_seq_one_letter_code
_entity_poly.pdbx_strand_id
1 'polypeptide(L)'
;MQQRTETQRSTKLYDTCRVGLGVYTTTFLEVGDIIGEYVGQLTAYDAIVEGQPEQAIKQNSGYTMLLHTKSTTGKFVYIEALGCGSMTRFMSHSCEPNV
;
A
#
# COMPACT_ATOMS: atom_id res chain seq x y z
N MET A 1 14.80 21.87 1.82
CA MET A 1 14.55 20.63 2.59
C MET A 1 14.12 19.59 1.56
N GLN A 2 15.00 18.66 1.19
CA GLN A 2 14.77 17.73 0.09
C GLN A 2 14.57 16.35 0.70
N GLN A 3 13.32 15.90 0.79
CA GLN A 3 13.02 14.56 1.27
C GLN A 3 13.40 13.57 0.15
N ARG A 4 14.36 12.70 0.45
CA ARG A 4 14.87 11.70 -0.47
C ARG A 4 13.98 10.45 -0.35
N THR A 5 13.08 10.27 -1.30
CA THR A 5 12.18 9.13 -1.42
C THR A 5 12.87 7.97 -2.15
N GLU A 6 13.88 7.38 -1.53
CA GLU A 6 14.48 6.12 -1.99
C GLU A 6 14.05 5.00 -1.03
N THR A 7 13.47 3.92 -1.56
CA THR A 7 13.23 2.68 -0.78
C THR A 7 14.54 2.28 -0.12
N GLN A 8 14.53 2.10 1.21
CA GLN A 8 15.76 1.83 1.95
C GLN A 8 16.39 0.52 1.43
N ARG A 9 17.66 0.58 0.99
CA ARG A 9 18.40 -0.54 0.36
C ARG A 9 18.50 -1.81 1.23
N SER A 10 18.09 -1.72 2.49
CA SER A 10 18.08 -2.80 3.47
C SER A 10 16.83 -3.69 3.39
N THR A 11 15.81 -3.33 2.60
CA THR A 11 14.57 -4.11 2.50
C THR A 11 14.75 -5.35 1.61
N LYS A 12 14.34 -6.53 2.08
CA LYS A 12 14.40 -7.79 1.33
C LYS A 12 13.09 -8.57 1.40
N LEU A 13 12.83 -9.35 0.36
CA LEU A 13 11.73 -10.32 0.32
C LEU A 13 12.18 -11.66 0.91
N TYR A 14 11.24 -12.36 1.51
CA TYR A 14 11.40 -13.76 1.91
C TYR A 14 10.07 -14.50 1.75
N ASP A 15 10.15 -15.82 1.60
CA ASP A 15 8.97 -16.67 1.64
C ASP A 15 8.59 -16.91 3.11
N THR A 16 7.34 -16.58 3.47
CA THR A 16 6.81 -16.81 4.81
C THR A 16 6.41 -18.26 5.06
N CYS A 17 6.34 -19.09 4.00
CA CYS A 17 5.83 -20.45 4.00
C CYS A 17 4.37 -20.59 4.48
N ARG A 18 3.63 -19.48 4.62
CA ARG A 18 2.24 -19.47 5.12
C ARG A 18 1.32 -18.57 4.30
N VAL A 19 1.71 -17.31 4.09
CA VAL A 19 0.87 -16.27 3.43
C VAL A 19 1.51 -15.74 2.14
N GLY A 20 2.50 -16.46 1.61
CA GLY A 20 3.29 -16.04 0.45
C GLY A 20 4.50 -15.21 0.86
N LEU A 21 4.81 -14.16 0.08
CA LEU A 21 5.97 -13.33 0.31
C LEU A 21 5.75 -12.35 1.47
N GLY A 22 6.81 -12.13 2.24
CA GLY A 22 6.90 -11.12 3.27
C GLY A 22 8.09 -10.19 3.03
N VAL A 23 8.17 -9.13 3.83
CA VAL A 23 9.23 -8.14 3.79
C VAL A 23 9.95 -8.11 5.14
N TYR A 24 11.28 -8.01 5.13
CA TYR A 24 12.09 -7.75 6.31
C TYR A 24 13.25 -6.79 5.97
N THR A 25 13.83 -6.17 6.98
CA THR A 25 15.02 -5.33 6.82
C THR A 25 16.27 -6.07 7.27
N THR A 26 17.39 -5.82 6.58
CA THR A 26 18.71 -6.38 6.94
C THR A 26 19.54 -5.45 7.82
N THR A 27 18.99 -4.30 8.19
CA THR A 27 19.62 -3.32 9.06
C THR A 27 18.64 -2.91 10.15
N PHE A 28 19.19 -2.48 11.29
CA PHE A 28 18.40 -1.87 12.35
C PHE A 28 17.67 -0.62 11.84
N LEU A 29 16.46 -0.40 12.34
CA LEU A 29 15.63 0.77 12.08
C LEU A 29 15.26 1.42 13.41
N GLU A 30 15.30 2.74 13.45
CA GLU A 30 14.79 3.53 14.55
C GLU A 30 13.29 3.81 14.39
N VAL A 31 12.61 4.08 15.51
CA VAL A 31 11.21 4.49 15.48
C VAL A 31 11.10 5.82 14.75
N GLY A 32 10.31 5.84 13.67
CA GLY A 32 10.15 7.00 12.80
C GLY A 32 10.94 6.93 11.49
N ASP A 33 11.77 5.90 11.29
CA ASP A 33 12.44 5.67 10.01
C ASP A 33 11.45 5.36 8.88
N ILE A 34 11.76 5.86 7.68
CA ILE A 34 10.96 5.61 6.48
C ILE A 34 11.51 4.39 5.75
N ILE A 35 10.71 3.32 5.68
CA ILE A 35 11.06 2.06 5.00
C ILE A 35 10.90 2.19 3.48
N GLY A 36 9.80 2.80 3.05
CA GLY A 36 9.49 3.03 1.64
C GLY A 36 8.02 3.38 1.42
N GLU A 37 7.72 3.85 0.22
CA GLU A 37 6.36 4.21 -0.19
C GLU A 37 5.57 2.99 -0.68
N TYR A 38 4.27 2.97 -0.43
CA TYR A 38 3.34 2.04 -1.07
C TYR A 38 2.93 2.61 -2.44
N VAL A 39 3.64 2.20 -3.48
CA VAL A 39 3.46 2.73 -4.84
C VAL A 39 2.77 1.73 -5.76
N GLY A 40 2.07 2.26 -6.75
CA GLY A 40 1.38 1.53 -7.80
C GLY A 40 0.67 2.50 -8.74
N GLN A 41 -0.27 2.00 -9.53
CA GLN A 41 -1.06 2.85 -10.42
C GLN A 41 -2.09 3.65 -9.62
N LEU A 42 -2.00 4.98 -9.67
CA LEU A 42 -2.99 5.87 -9.07
C LEU A 42 -4.25 5.92 -9.95
N THR A 43 -5.37 5.42 -9.42
CA THR A 43 -6.63 5.33 -10.17
C THR A 43 -7.78 5.97 -9.39
N ALA A 44 -8.57 6.78 -10.06
CA ALA A 44 -9.77 7.38 -9.49
C ALA A 44 -11.02 6.70 -10.04
N TYR A 45 -11.94 6.33 -9.16
CA TYR A 45 -13.22 5.74 -9.52
C TYR A 45 -14.35 6.64 -9.05
N ASP A 46 -15.40 6.72 -9.87
CA ASP A 46 -16.63 7.39 -9.45
C ASP A 46 -17.17 6.73 -8.18
N ALA A 47 -17.78 7.54 -7.31
CA ALA A 47 -18.59 7.00 -6.22
C ALA A 47 -19.65 6.12 -6.88
N ILE A 48 -19.65 4.83 -6.58
CA ILE A 48 -20.57 3.88 -7.18
C ILE A 48 -21.95 4.11 -6.53
N VAL A 49 -22.67 5.10 -7.07
CA VAL A 49 -24.12 5.41 -6.97
C VAL A 49 -24.65 6.08 -5.68
N GLU A 50 -25.46 7.12 -5.86
CA GLU A 50 -26.28 7.77 -4.82
C GLU A 50 -27.32 6.77 -4.24
N GLY A 51 -27.20 6.44 -2.95
CA GLY A 51 -28.23 5.70 -2.20
C GLY A 51 -27.95 4.23 -1.87
N GLN A 52 -26.79 3.66 -2.22
CA GLN A 52 -26.39 2.31 -1.75
C GLN A 52 -25.59 2.37 -0.43
N PRO A 53 -25.77 1.42 0.53
CA PRO A 53 -24.80 1.22 1.60
C PRO A 53 -23.51 0.64 1.00
N GLU A 54 -22.45 1.47 1.02
CA GLU A 54 -21.19 1.43 0.23
C GLU A 54 -20.28 0.18 0.35
N GLN A 55 -20.70 -0.94 0.95
CA GLN A 55 -19.83 -2.10 1.07
C GLN A 55 -19.76 -2.90 -0.24
N ALA A 56 -18.69 -2.64 -1.00
CA ALA A 56 -17.98 -3.57 -1.89
C ALA A 56 -18.57 -3.89 -3.29
N ILE A 57 -18.23 -3.09 -4.31
CA ILE A 57 -18.06 -3.61 -5.70
C ILE A 57 -16.76 -3.12 -6.36
N LYS A 58 -15.70 -2.87 -5.57
CA LYS A 58 -14.34 -2.90 -6.11
C LYS A 58 -13.72 -4.22 -5.71
N GLN A 59 -13.45 -5.09 -6.68
CA GLN A 59 -12.67 -6.31 -6.43
C GLN A 59 -11.29 -5.89 -5.92
N ASN A 60 -11.03 -6.18 -4.65
CA ASN A 60 -9.73 -5.93 -4.05
C ASN A 60 -8.78 -7.02 -4.53
N SER A 61 -7.70 -6.62 -5.20
CA SER A 61 -6.66 -7.54 -5.67
C SER A 61 -5.82 -8.15 -4.55
N GLY A 62 -6.05 -7.74 -3.30
CA GLY A 62 -5.14 -7.93 -2.17
C GLY A 62 -4.06 -6.85 -2.06
N TYR A 63 -3.86 -6.05 -3.12
CA TYR A 63 -2.82 -5.02 -3.22
C TYR A 63 -3.38 -3.60 -3.44
N THR A 64 -4.70 -3.43 -3.33
CA THR A 64 -5.36 -2.13 -3.48
C THR A 64 -5.32 -1.36 -2.17
N MET A 65 -4.86 -0.09 -2.20
CA MET A 65 -4.95 0.85 -1.07
C MET A 65 -5.88 2.02 -1.42
N LEU A 66 -6.94 2.23 -0.62
CA LEU A 66 -7.80 3.41 -0.73
C LEU A 66 -7.14 4.60 -0.04
N LEU A 67 -7.08 5.75 -0.72
CA LEU A 67 -6.67 7.01 -0.12
C LEU A 67 -7.87 7.70 0.50
N HIS A 68 -7.70 8.23 1.71
CA HIS A 68 -8.77 8.89 2.46
C HIS A 68 -9.31 10.12 1.75
N THR A 69 -8.43 10.90 1.11
CA THR A 69 -8.80 12.14 0.44
C THR A 69 -9.38 11.86 -0.94
N LYS A 70 -10.60 12.35 -1.19
CA LYS A 70 -11.22 12.33 -2.52
C LYS A 70 -10.42 13.20 -3.50
N SER A 71 -10.56 12.92 -4.80
CA SER A 71 -10.03 13.80 -5.85
C SER A 71 -10.69 15.19 -5.80
N THR A 72 -10.13 16.16 -6.51
CA THR A 72 -10.76 17.48 -6.72
C THR A 72 -12.14 17.40 -7.39
N THR A 73 -12.43 16.28 -8.06
CA THR A 73 -13.71 15.97 -8.70
C THR A 73 -14.61 15.07 -7.85
N GLY A 74 -14.28 14.84 -6.57
CA GLY A 74 -15.10 14.08 -5.63
C GLY A 74 -15.02 12.55 -5.78
N LYS A 75 -14.07 12.04 -6.57
CA LYS A 75 -13.88 10.60 -6.82
C LYS A 75 -13.06 9.93 -5.71
N PHE A 76 -13.28 8.64 -5.50
CA PHE A 76 -12.43 7.84 -4.61
C PHE A 76 -11.13 7.48 -5.32
N VAL A 77 -10.00 7.68 -4.65
CA VAL A 77 -8.67 7.49 -5.22
C VAL A 77 -8.01 6.28 -4.60
N TYR A 78 -7.47 5.39 -5.43
CA TYR A 78 -6.82 4.16 -5.01
C TYR A 78 -5.41 4.05 -5.59
N ILE A 79 -4.54 3.34 -4.90
CA ILE A 79 -3.26 2.84 -5.42
C ILE A 79 -3.44 1.36 -5.75
N GLU A 80 -3.30 1.00 -7.02
CA GLU A 80 -3.32 -0.38 -7.50
C GLU A 80 -1.89 -0.92 -7.65
N ALA A 81 -1.44 -1.75 -6.72
CA ALA A 81 -0.06 -2.24 -6.70
C ALA A 81 0.14 -3.64 -7.31
N LEU A 82 -0.93 -4.29 -7.82
CA LEU A 82 -0.85 -5.66 -8.35
C LEU A 82 0.06 -5.76 -9.59
N GLY A 83 -0.16 -4.91 -10.59
CA GLY A 83 0.58 -4.93 -11.86
C GLY A 83 1.89 -4.15 -11.84
N CYS A 84 1.98 -3.11 -11.00
CA CYS A 84 3.18 -2.31 -10.81
C CYS A 84 3.23 -1.77 -9.39
N GLY A 85 4.40 -1.82 -8.74
CA GLY A 85 4.56 -1.32 -7.38
C GLY A 85 5.94 -1.59 -6.79
N SER A 86 6.22 -1.04 -5.60
CA SER A 86 7.47 -1.27 -4.86
C SER A 86 7.41 -2.56 -4.04
N MET A 87 8.49 -2.88 -3.32
CA MET A 87 8.56 -4.04 -2.43
C MET A 87 7.59 -3.96 -1.25
N THR A 88 7.18 -2.76 -0.83
CA THR A 88 6.28 -2.57 0.31
C THR A 88 4.88 -3.16 0.07
N ARG A 89 4.51 -3.43 -1.19
CA ARG A 89 3.26 -4.16 -1.50
C ARG A 89 3.21 -5.58 -0.94
N PHE A 90 4.36 -6.16 -0.60
CA PHE A 90 4.47 -7.49 0.02
C PHE A 90 4.54 -7.44 1.56
N MET A 91 4.38 -6.26 2.18
CA MET A 91 4.24 -6.18 3.63
C MET A 91 2.96 -6.91 4.05
N SER A 92 3.11 -7.89 4.93
CA SER A 92 1.99 -8.65 5.44
C SER A 92 1.20 -7.82 6.46
N HIS A 93 -0.12 -8.04 6.50
CA HIS A 93 -0.94 -7.53 7.59
C HIS A 93 -0.53 -8.18 8.93
N SER A 94 -0.49 -7.38 9.99
CA SER A 94 -0.39 -7.82 11.38
C SER A 94 -1.41 -7.04 12.21
N CYS A 95 -2.02 -7.68 13.20
CA CYS A 95 -2.85 -6.99 14.19
C CYS A 95 -2.00 -6.14 15.15
N GLU A 96 -0.71 -6.45 15.27
CA GLU A 96 0.29 -5.70 16.04
C GLU A 96 1.45 -5.37 15.07
N PRO A 97 1.32 -4.30 14.25
CA PRO A 97 2.34 -3.92 13.28
C PRO A 97 3.55 -3.28 13.96
N ASN A 98 4.69 -3.34 13.28
CA ASN A 98 5.95 -2.70 13.66
C ASN A 98 6.36 -1.58 12.68
N VAL A 99 5.39 -1.08 11.91
CA VAL A 99 5.51 -0.02 10.90
C VAL A 99 4.42 1.04 11.10
#